data_AF-A0A350CBU5-F1
#
_entry.id   AF-A0A350CBU5-F1
#
_cell.length_a   1.000
_cell.length_b   1.000
_cell.length_c   1.000
_cell.angle_alpha   90.00
_cell.angle_beta   90.00
_cell.angle_gamma   90.00
#
_symmetry.space_group_name_H-M   'P 1'
#
loop_
_entity.id
_entity.type
_entity.pdbx_description
1 polymer ?
#
loop_
_entity_poly.entity_id
_entity_poly.type
_entity_poly.pdbx_seq_one_letter_code
_entity_poly.pdbx_strand_id
1 'polypeptide(L)'
;MRCGLLFGACFLSLWGCQAPVAGQEIPERFESVSEAPLLAGRPGEWDARIRERGWILREGGEWKLWYTGYDPDRQPVRMSLGYATSRDGVTWERVGGGPLVSDYWVEDMMVVRHEGRYYMFSEGLNDQAQLMTSADGVKWHREGTLDVRLRDGRPIPPGPFGTPNGLYRDGRWYLLYERRDLGVWLAVSEDLKTWTNVSDEPVIVPGPEPWCSRMIAMNQV
;
A
#
# COMPACT_ATOMS: atom_id res chain seq x y z
N MET A 1 34.47 55.70 16.75
CA MET A 1 34.60 54.47 15.93
C MET A 1 34.85 53.29 16.85
N ARG A 2 33.82 52.47 17.08
CA ARG A 2 33.96 51.05 17.47
C ARG A 2 32.66 50.37 17.11
N CYS A 3 32.77 49.52 16.10
CA CYS A 3 31.73 48.68 15.53
C CYS A 3 31.53 47.48 16.47
N GLY A 4 30.29 47.19 16.85
CA GLY A 4 29.93 46.00 17.62
C GLY A 4 28.74 45.33 16.94
N LEU A 5 29.00 44.21 16.27
CA LEU A 5 28.02 43.40 15.56
C LEU A 5 27.00 42.80 16.55
N LEU A 6 25.72 43.02 16.29
CA LEU A 6 24.62 42.23 16.86
C LEU A 6 24.49 40.93 16.06
N PHE A 7 24.91 39.81 16.66
CA PHE A 7 24.56 38.48 16.16
C PHE A 7 23.09 38.21 16.49
N GLY A 8 22.22 38.33 15.49
CA GLY A 8 20.86 37.82 15.54
C GLY A 8 20.89 36.29 15.44
N ALA A 9 20.64 35.60 16.54
CA ALA A 9 20.38 34.16 16.52
C ALA A 9 18.94 33.93 16.05
N CYS A 10 18.75 33.74 14.74
CA CYS A 10 17.55 33.12 14.20
C CYS A 10 17.55 31.65 14.62
N PHE A 11 16.84 31.33 15.70
CA PHE A 11 16.43 29.95 15.97
C PHE A 11 15.38 29.56 14.91
N LEU A 12 15.83 28.94 13.83
CA LEU A 12 14.98 28.17 12.93
C LEU A 12 14.51 26.93 13.71
N SER A 13 13.35 27.04 14.35
CA SER A 13 12.61 25.90 14.91
C SER A 13 12.02 25.09 13.76
N LEU A 14 12.86 24.32 13.07
CA LEU A 14 12.42 23.28 12.15
C LEU A 14 12.40 21.99 12.96
N TRP A 15 11.23 21.65 13.49
CA TRP A 15 10.71 20.30 13.72
C TRP A 15 9.34 20.43 14.38
N GLY A 16 8.36 20.89 13.59
CA GLY A 16 6.98 20.55 13.85
C GLY A 16 6.80 19.11 13.39
N CYS A 17 6.85 18.14 14.31
CA CYS A 17 6.13 16.90 14.09
C CYS A 17 4.71 17.31 13.71
N GLN A 18 4.27 16.98 12.50
CA GLN A 18 2.85 17.14 12.19
C GLN A 18 2.07 16.44 13.28
N ALA A 19 1.14 17.18 13.90
CA ALA A 19 0.23 16.62 14.89
C ALA A 19 -0.43 15.36 14.31
N PRO A 20 -0.80 14.36 15.14
CA PRO A 20 -1.72 13.32 14.71
C PRO A 20 -2.91 13.98 13.99
N VAL A 21 -3.46 13.32 12.96
CA VAL A 21 -4.67 13.79 12.26
C VAL A 21 -5.66 14.24 13.33
N ALA A 22 -5.88 15.55 13.43
CA ALA A 22 -6.52 16.13 14.60
C ALA A 22 -7.93 15.55 14.74
N GLY A 23 -8.21 14.93 15.88
CA GLY A 23 -9.54 14.44 16.24
C GLY A 23 -9.85 12.97 15.94
N GLN A 24 -8.87 12.14 15.58
CA GLN A 24 -9.08 10.70 15.48
C GLN A 24 -8.46 9.98 16.68
N GLU A 25 -9.29 9.62 17.66
CA GLU A 25 -8.88 8.72 18.74
C GLU A 25 -8.68 7.33 18.15
N ILE A 26 -7.44 6.83 18.18
CA ILE A 26 -7.16 5.43 17.90
C ILE A 26 -7.59 4.66 19.14
N PRO A 27 -8.50 3.67 19.02
CA PRO A 27 -8.92 2.91 20.18
C PRO A 27 -7.73 2.16 20.78
N GLU A 28 -7.66 2.07 22.10
CA GLU A 28 -6.62 1.30 22.79
C GLU A 28 -6.71 -0.21 22.47
N ARG A 29 -7.88 -0.66 22.00
CA ARG A 29 -8.16 -2.05 21.65
C ARG A 29 -9.10 -2.15 20.46
N PHE A 30 -8.80 -3.11 19.59
CA PHE A 30 -9.74 -3.57 18.57
C PHE A 30 -10.54 -4.78 19.09
N GLU A 31 -11.85 -4.75 18.88
CA GLU A 31 -12.75 -5.86 19.19
C GLU A 31 -13.33 -6.42 17.90
N SER A 32 -13.46 -7.74 17.83
CA SER A 32 -14.10 -8.35 16.67
C SER A 32 -15.61 -8.11 16.73
N VAL A 33 -16.18 -7.67 15.62
CA VAL A 33 -17.63 -7.53 15.45
C VAL A 33 -18.31 -8.83 15.02
N SER A 34 -17.53 -9.85 14.63
CA SER A 34 -18.02 -11.16 14.15
C SER A 34 -16.98 -12.26 14.37
N GLU A 35 -17.42 -13.48 14.66
CA GLU A 35 -16.54 -14.67 14.65
C GLU A 35 -16.28 -15.18 13.22
N ALA A 36 -17.23 -14.97 12.31
CA ALA A 36 -17.10 -15.35 10.90
C ALA A 36 -16.50 -14.19 10.07
N PRO A 37 -15.78 -14.49 8.97
CA PRO A 37 -15.30 -13.47 8.05
C PRO A 37 -16.45 -12.63 7.48
N LEU A 38 -16.28 -11.30 7.44
CA LEU A 38 -17.27 -10.39 6.86
C LEU A 38 -17.37 -10.53 5.32
N LEU A 39 -16.31 -11.04 4.70
CA LEU A 39 -16.27 -11.42 3.29
C LEU A 39 -15.48 -12.73 3.17
N ALA A 40 -16.17 -13.82 2.85
CA ALA A 40 -15.56 -15.15 2.65
C ALA A 40 -15.40 -15.46 1.16
N GLY A 41 -14.41 -16.30 0.81
CA GLY A 41 -14.26 -16.83 -0.55
C GLY A 41 -15.46 -17.67 -1.00
N ARG A 42 -15.63 -17.82 -2.31
CA ARG A 42 -16.78 -18.53 -2.92
C ARG A 42 -16.30 -19.77 -3.67
N PRO A 43 -16.31 -20.96 -3.05
CA PRO A 43 -15.83 -22.19 -3.69
C PRO A 43 -16.46 -22.41 -5.07
N GLY A 44 -15.62 -22.72 -6.07
CA GLY A 44 -16.04 -22.89 -7.46
C GLY A 44 -16.14 -21.58 -8.27
N GLU A 45 -15.91 -20.42 -7.66
CA GLU A 45 -15.75 -19.15 -8.34
C GLU A 45 -14.28 -18.70 -8.40
N TRP A 46 -14.00 -17.66 -9.17
CA TRP A 46 -12.65 -17.10 -9.33
C TRP A 46 -12.03 -16.61 -8.01
N ASP A 47 -12.87 -16.24 -7.03
CA ASP A 47 -12.49 -15.85 -5.67
C ASP A 47 -12.82 -16.95 -4.64
N ALA A 48 -12.58 -18.22 -4.99
CA ALA A 48 -12.74 -19.36 -4.08
C ALA A 48 -11.97 -19.20 -2.76
N ARG A 49 -10.84 -18.49 -2.82
CA ARG A 49 -10.07 -18.00 -1.68
C ARG A 49 -9.88 -16.50 -1.84
N ILE A 50 -9.76 -15.82 -0.70
CA ILE A 50 -9.45 -14.40 -0.61
C ILE A 50 -8.10 -14.28 0.11
N ARG A 51 -7.21 -13.44 -0.43
CA ARG A 51 -5.96 -13.07 0.22
C ARG A 51 -6.20 -12.05 1.33
N GLU A 52 -5.34 -12.14 2.34
CA GLU A 52 -5.45 -11.42 3.61
C GLU A 52 -5.40 -9.90 3.47
N ARG A 53 -4.62 -9.37 2.52
CA ARG A 53 -4.46 -7.92 2.34
C ARG A 53 -5.36 -7.39 1.22
N GLY A 54 -6.46 -6.78 1.63
CA GLY A 54 -7.26 -5.87 0.81
C GLY A 54 -7.07 -4.41 1.23
N TRP A 55 -7.74 -3.50 0.52
CA TRP A 55 -7.75 -2.08 0.85
C TRP A 55 -9.17 -1.56 1.03
N ILE A 56 -9.42 -0.94 2.19
CA ILE A 56 -10.70 -0.31 2.52
C ILE A 56 -10.55 1.21 2.44
N LEU A 57 -11.47 1.86 1.73
CA LEU A 57 -11.57 3.31 1.66
C LEU A 57 -13.01 3.75 1.92
N ARG A 58 -13.22 4.74 2.80
CA ARG A 58 -14.52 5.38 2.96
C ARG A 58 -14.58 6.65 2.12
N GLU A 59 -15.54 6.74 1.21
CA GLU A 59 -15.70 7.90 0.34
C GLU A 59 -17.18 8.05 -0.06
N GLY A 60 -17.69 9.28 -0.06
CA GLY A 60 -19.08 9.55 -0.48
C GLY A 60 -20.15 8.87 0.39
N GLY A 61 -19.83 8.55 1.65
CA GLY A 61 -20.74 7.85 2.56
C GLY A 61 -20.76 6.33 2.39
N GLU A 62 -19.98 5.79 1.48
CA GLU A 62 -19.87 4.36 1.19
C GLU A 62 -18.47 3.85 1.53
N TRP A 63 -18.38 2.63 2.03
CA TRP A 63 -17.14 1.89 2.18
C TRP A 63 -16.87 1.08 0.92
N LYS A 64 -15.63 1.17 0.44
CA LYS A 64 -15.13 0.50 -0.75
C LYS A 64 -14.05 -0.48 -0.32
N LEU A 65 -14.11 -1.72 -0.79
CA LEU A 65 -13.10 -2.75 -0.54
C LEU A 65 -12.59 -3.27 -1.88
N TRP A 66 -11.30 -3.05 -2.13
CA TRP A 66 -10.56 -3.80 -3.14
C TRP A 66 -9.90 -4.99 -2.48
N TYR A 67 -10.10 -6.18 -3.01
CA TYR A 67 -9.59 -7.41 -2.41
C TYR A 67 -8.98 -8.30 -3.48
N THR A 68 -8.07 -9.18 -3.08
CA THR A 68 -7.47 -10.15 -3.98
C THR A 68 -8.17 -11.49 -3.83
N GLY A 69 -8.76 -12.00 -4.90
CA GLY A 69 -9.39 -13.31 -4.97
C GLY A 69 -8.63 -14.25 -5.88
N TYR A 70 -8.61 -15.53 -5.54
CA TYR A 70 -8.00 -16.57 -6.35
C TYR A 70 -8.69 -17.92 -6.18
N ASP A 71 -8.52 -18.79 -7.17
CA ASP A 71 -8.94 -20.18 -7.12
C ASP A 71 -7.70 -21.08 -7.18
N PRO A 72 -7.33 -21.76 -6.07
CA PRO A 72 -6.15 -22.63 -6.05
C PRO A 72 -6.29 -23.87 -6.93
N ASP A 73 -7.52 -24.29 -7.24
CA ASP A 73 -7.79 -25.47 -8.07
C ASP A 73 -7.74 -25.15 -9.56
N ARG A 74 -7.75 -23.86 -9.93
CA ARG A 74 -7.67 -23.39 -11.31
C ARG A 74 -6.22 -23.07 -11.71
N GLN A 75 -5.77 -23.67 -12.82
CA GLN A 75 -4.43 -23.46 -13.35
C GLN A 75 -4.42 -22.63 -14.66
N PRO A 76 -3.43 -21.75 -14.87
CA PRO A 76 -2.47 -21.29 -13.86
C PRO A 76 -3.19 -20.51 -12.74
N VAL A 77 -2.69 -20.60 -11.50
CA VAL A 77 -3.21 -19.79 -10.39
C VAL A 77 -3.07 -18.30 -10.74
N ARG A 78 -4.11 -17.52 -10.46
CA ARG A 78 -4.13 -16.07 -10.70
C ARG A 78 -4.65 -15.34 -9.47
N MET A 79 -3.92 -14.33 -9.04
CA MET A 79 -4.39 -13.33 -8.08
C MET A 79 -5.13 -12.24 -8.84
N SER A 80 -6.45 -12.17 -8.65
CA SER A 80 -7.34 -11.27 -9.39
C SER A 80 -7.93 -10.22 -8.46
N LEU A 81 -8.17 -9.02 -9.00
CA LEU A 81 -8.74 -7.90 -8.25
C LEU A 81 -10.26 -8.03 -8.17
N GLY A 82 -10.81 -8.13 -6.96
CA GLY A 82 -12.22 -8.01 -6.64
C GLY A 82 -12.61 -6.64 -6.10
N TYR A 83 -13.91 -6.39 -6.07
CA TYR A 83 -14.48 -5.18 -5.49
C TYR A 83 -15.77 -5.47 -4.72
N ALA A 84 -15.87 -4.89 -3.54
CA ALA A 84 -17.07 -4.94 -2.72
C ALA A 84 -17.36 -3.56 -2.11
N THR A 85 -18.61 -3.32 -1.78
CA THR A 85 -19.07 -2.08 -1.14
C THR A 85 -19.84 -2.38 0.14
N SER A 86 -19.89 -1.42 1.03
CA SER A 86 -20.65 -1.52 2.26
C SER A 86 -21.16 -0.14 2.69
N ARG A 87 -22.37 -0.08 3.26
CA ARG A 87 -22.93 1.16 3.82
C ARG A 87 -22.61 1.35 5.29
N ASP A 88 -22.37 0.26 6.01
CA ASP A 88 -22.18 0.21 7.46
C ASP A 88 -20.76 -0.19 7.87
N GLY A 89 -19.94 -0.69 6.93
CA GLY A 89 -18.58 -1.19 7.17
C GLY A 89 -18.55 -2.65 7.67
N VAL A 90 -19.71 -3.29 7.80
CA VAL A 90 -19.87 -4.64 8.37
C VAL A 90 -20.48 -5.60 7.34
N THR A 91 -21.50 -5.15 6.61
CA THR A 91 -22.19 -5.92 5.58
C THR A 91 -21.62 -5.57 4.23
N TRP A 92 -20.97 -6.51 3.55
CA TRP A 92 -20.27 -6.29 2.29
C TRP A 92 -20.97 -6.96 1.10
N GLU A 93 -21.19 -6.18 0.05
CA GLU A 93 -21.79 -6.62 -1.20
C GLU A 93 -20.74 -6.58 -2.30
N ARG A 94 -20.48 -7.73 -2.95
CA ARG A 94 -19.61 -7.78 -4.14
C ARG A 94 -20.23 -6.98 -5.27
N VAL A 95 -19.40 -6.25 -6.00
CA VAL A 95 -19.83 -5.45 -7.14
C VAL A 95 -19.40 -6.14 -8.43
N GLY A 96 -20.38 -6.43 -9.30
CA GLY A 96 -20.16 -7.15 -10.56
C GLY A 96 -20.21 -8.68 -10.40
N GLY A 97 -20.14 -9.40 -11.53
CA GLY A 97 -20.20 -10.88 -11.58
C GLY A 97 -18.83 -11.56 -11.65
N GLY A 98 -17.74 -10.80 -11.57
CA GLY A 98 -16.38 -11.29 -11.80
C GLY A 98 -15.33 -10.33 -11.25
N PRO A 99 -14.05 -10.65 -11.40
CA PRO A 99 -12.97 -9.76 -10.99
C PRO A 99 -12.96 -8.49 -11.85
N LEU A 100 -12.58 -7.35 -11.25
CA LEU A 100 -12.28 -6.11 -11.97
C LEU A 100 -11.05 -6.27 -12.89
N VAL A 101 -10.07 -7.06 -12.45
CA VAL A 101 -8.81 -7.33 -13.19
C VAL A 101 -8.47 -8.81 -13.03
N SER A 102 -8.23 -9.50 -14.15
CA SER A 102 -7.95 -10.95 -14.16
C SER A 102 -6.88 -11.39 -15.17
N ASP A 103 -6.40 -10.46 -15.98
CA ASP A 103 -5.36 -10.63 -16.98
C ASP A 103 -3.95 -10.36 -16.42
N TYR A 104 -3.85 -9.80 -15.20
CA TYR A 104 -2.60 -9.56 -14.49
C TYR A 104 -2.69 -9.99 -13.01
N TRP A 105 -1.55 -10.38 -12.45
CA TRP A 105 -1.41 -10.63 -11.01
C TRP A 105 -1.58 -9.32 -10.24
N VAL A 106 -2.53 -9.28 -9.33
CA VAL A 106 -2.78 -8.16 -8.42
C VAL A 106 -2.95 -8.73 -7.02
N GLU A 107 -2.02 -8.42 -6.13
CA GLU A 107 -2.01 -8.86 -4.73
C GLU A 107 -1.59 -7.69 -3.83
N ASP A 108 -1.84 -7.81 -2.53
CA ASP A 108 -1.32 -6.91 -1.49
C ASP A 108 -1.39 -5.42 -1.83
N MET A 109 -2.60 -5.00 -2.23
CA MET A 109 -2.81 -3.66 -2.76
C MET A 109 -3.10 -2.62 -1.68
N MET A 110 -2.82 -1.38 -2.03
CA MET A 110 -3.38 -0.20 -1.39
C MET A 110 -3.85 0.81 -2.42
N VAL A 111 -4.82 1.67 -2.07
CA VAL A 111 -5.37 2.68 -2.98
C VAL A 111 -5.30 4.08 -2.38
N VAL A 112 -4.64 5.00 -3.08
CA VAL A 112 -4.63 6.44 -2.76
C VAL A 112 -5.59 7.17 -3.68
N ARG A 113 -6.41 8.06 -3.12
CA ARG A 113 -7.17 9.06 -3.87
C ARG A 113 -6.35 10.36 -3.92
N HIS A 114 -6.04 10.85 -5.12
CA HIS A 114 -5.30 12.09 -5.29
C HIS A 114 -5.74 12.80 -6.59
N GLU A 115 -5.98 14.11 -6.53
CA GLU A 115 -6.37 14.95 -7.68
C GLU A 115 -7.47 14.35 -8.58
N GLY A 116 -8.51 13.78 -7.96
CA GLY A 116 -9.63 13.22 -8.71
C GLY A 116 -9.33 11.88 -9.41
N ARG A 117 -8.19 11.24 -9.13
CA ARG A 117 -7.82 9.90 -9.60
C ARG A 117 -7.51 8.94 -8.45
N TYR A 118 -7.70 7.64 -8.70
CA TYR A 118 -7.23 6.57 -7.82
C TYR A 118 -5.92 6.02 -8.35
N TYR A 119 -5.01 5.76 -7.42
CA TYR A 119 -3.72 5.15 -7.66
C TYR A 119 -3.64 3.89 -6.79
N MET A 120 -3.56 2.73 -7.44
CA MET A 120 -3.36 1.46 -6.75
C MET A 120 -1.90 1.07 -6.86
N PHE A 121 -1.27 0.94 -5.71
CA PHE A 121 0.02 0.30 -5.56
C PHE A 121 -0.26 -1.14 -5.16
N SER A 122 0.27 -2.10 -5.90
CA SER A 122 0.03 -3.52 -5.64
C SER A 122 1.26 -4.36 -5.93
N GLU A 123 1.28 -5.55 -5.36
CA GLU A 123 2.19 -6.61 -5.81
C GLU A 123 1.71 -7.13 -7.16
N GLY A 124 2.66 -7.17 -8.10
CA GLY A 124 2.51 -7.82 -9.39
C GLY A 124 3.18 -9.19 -9.43
N LEU A 125 3.35 -9.71 -10.65
CA LEU A 125 3.99 -10.99 -10.87
C LEU A 125 5.43 -11.01 -10.33
N ASN A 126 5.79 -12.10 -9.64
CA ASN A 126 7.08 -12.29 -8.96
C ASN A 126 7.35 -11.25 -7.87
N ASP A 127 6.29 -10.79 -7.20
CA ASP A 127 6.41 -9.91 -6.03
C ASP A 127 7.14 -8.60 -6.37
N GLN A 128 6.75 -8.02 -7.51
CA GLN A 128 7.27 -6.74 -7.98
C GLN A 128 6.18 -5.70 -7.88
N ALA A 129 6.44 -4.62 -7.13
CA ALA A 129 5.50 -3.52 -7.01
C ALA A 129 5.13 -2.93 -8.39
N GLN A 130 3.85 -2.65 -8.58
CA GLN A 130 3.31 -2.04 -9.79
C GLN A 130 2.34 -0.91 -9.47
N LEU A 131 2.04 -0.11 -10.48
CA LEU A 131 1.05 0.96 -10.44
C LEU A 131 -0.11 0.68 -11.37
N MET A 132 -1.32 0.92 -10.87
CA MET A 132 -2.54 0.98 -11.66
C MET A 132 -3.27 2.29 -11.36
N THR A 133 -3.95 2.86 -12.36
CA THR A 133 -4.76 4.06 -12.17
C THR A 133 -6.21 3.83 -12.55
N SER A 134 -7.11 4.57 -11.91
CA SER A 134 -8.53 4.55 -12.22
C SER A 134 -9.16 5.91 -11.99
N ALA A 135 -10.16 6.26 -12.79
CA ALA A 135 -10.99 7.44 -12.58
C ALA A 135 -12.14 7.17 -11.59
N ASP A 136 -12.67 5.96 -11.58
CA ASP A 136 -13.91 5.56 -10.88
C ASP A 136 -13.68 4.48 -9.79
N GLY A 137 -12.47 3.93 -9.70
CA GLY A 137 -12.11 2.86 -8.77
C GLY A 137 -12.59 1.48 -9.21
N VAL A 138 -13.20 1.36 -10.40
CA VAL A 138 -13.77 0.12 -10.94
C VAL A 138 -13.05 -0.30 -12.20
N LYS A 139 -12.79 0.64 -13.12
CA LYS A 139 -12.04 0.40 -14.35
C LYS A 139 -10.60 0.80 -14.13
N TRP A 140 -9.71 -0.18 -14.14
CA TRP A 140 -8.29 0.03 -13.86
C TRP A 140 -7.45 -0.07 -15.13
N HIS A 141 -6.50 0.85 -15.25
CA HIS A 141 -5.45 0.86 -16.26
C HIS A 141 -4.12 0.53 -15.59
N ARG A 142 -3.41 -0.48 -16.09
CA ARG A 142 -2.07 -0.82 -15.60
C ARG A 142 -1.04 0.13 -16.19
N GLU A 143 -0.34 0.88 -15.33
CA GLU A 143 0.74 1.77 -15.76
C GLU A 143 2.07 1.03 -15.95
N GLY A 144 2.31 0.00 -15.14
CA GLY A 144 3.52 -0.81 -15.23
C GLY A 144 4.11 -1.20 -13.87
N THR A 145 5.17 -1.99 -13.92
CA THR A 145 6.03 -2.27 -12.76
C THR A 145 6.79 -1.00 -12.39
N LEU A 146 6.93 -0.73 -11.09
CA LEU A 146 7.67 0.44 -10.61
C LEU A 146 9.18 0.27 -10.88
N ASP A 147 9.83 1.34 -11.36
CA ASP A 147 11.28 1.39 -11.51
C ASP A 147 11.90 1.95 -10.24
N VAL A 148 12.30 1.07 -9.32
CA VAL A 148 12.90 1.44 -8.03
C VAL A 148 14.42 1.43 -8.13
N ARG A 149 15.04 2.51 -7.64
CA ARG A 149 16.47 2.81 -7.81
C ARG A 149 17.12 3.12 -6.47
N LEU A 150 18.39 2.75 -6.37
CA LEU A 150 19.30 3.19 -5.30
C LEU A 150 19.46 4.72 -5.33
N ARG A 151 20.00 5.28 -4.26
CA ARG A 151 20.18 6.74 -4.12
C ARG A 151 21.02 7.36 -5.25
N ASP A 152 21.94 6.58 -5.81
CA ASP A 152 22.79 7.00 -6.94
C ASP A 152 22.14 6.83 -8.32
N GLY A 153 20.88 6.39 -8.37
CA GLY A 153 20.08 6.24 -9.59
C GLY A 153 20.28 4.91 -10.32
N ARG A 154 21.10 3.98 -9.82
CA ARG A 154 21.15 2.61 -10.37
C ARG A 154 19.91 1.80 -9.95
N PRO A 155 19.44 0.83 -10.75
CA PRO A 155 18.37 -0.07 -10.33
C PRO A 155 18.73 -0.82 -9.04
N ILE A 156 17.74 -1.09 -8.19
CA ILE A 156 17.93 -1.96 -7.04
C ILE A 156 18.33 -3.39 -7.49
N PRO A 157 19.07 -4.16 -6.67
CA PRO A 157 19.36 -5.56 -6.99
C PRO A 157 18.08 -6.37 -7.28
N PRO A 158 18.12 -7.29 -8.25
CA PRO A 158 16.94 -8.05 -8.66
C PRO A 158 16.39 -8.91 -7.51
N GLY A 159 15.08 -9.17 -7.56
CA GLY A 159 14.35 -9.94 -6.56
C GLY A 159 13.03 -9.27 -6.21
N PRO A 160 12.32 -9.81 -5.21
CA PRO A 160 11.06 -9.25 -4.74
C PRO A 160 11.28 -7.86 -4.10
N PHE A 161 10.31 -6.99 -4.33
CA PHE A 161 10.21 -5.68 -3.70
C PHE A 161 8.74 -5.28 -3.57
N GLY A 162 8.00 -6.11 -2.83
CA GLY A 162 6.56 -6.11 -2.76
C GLY A 162 5.94 -5.12 -1.79
N THR A 163 4.70 -5.44 -1.47
CA THR A 163 3.82 -4.79 -0.48
C THR A 163 3.93 -3.26 -0.51
N PRO A 164 3.75 -2.63 -1.68
CA PRO A 164 4.03 -1.21 -1.83
C PRO A 164 2.98 -0.37 -1.09
N ASN A 165 3.44 0.64 -0.37
CA ASN A 165 2.59 1.65 0.25
C ASN A 165 2.95 3.04 -0.29
N GLY A 166 2.07 3.59 -1.13
CA GLY A 166 2.21 4.91 -1.72
C GLY A 166 1.60 6.00 -0.82
N LEU A 167 2.31 7.11 -0.68
CA LEU A 167 1.86 8.29 0.05
C LEU A 167 2.16 9.55 -0.77
N TYR A 168 1.19 10.44 -0.90
CA TYR A 168 1.44 11.80 -1.40
C TYR A 168 1.47 12.78 -0.24
N ARG A 169 2.56 13.55 -0.13
CA ARG A 169 2.74 14.53 0.95
C ARG A 169 3.71 15.63 0.52
N ASP A 170 3.42 16.87 0.93
CA ASP A 170 4.30 18.03 0.71
C ASP A 170 4.74 18.21 -0.76
N GLY A 171 3.81 17.95 -1.69
CA GLY A 171 4.06 18.09 -3.14
C GLY A 171 4.75 16.90 -3.80
N ARG A 172 5.00 15.81 -3.07
CA ARG A 172 5.83 14.69 -3.54
C ARG A 172 5.21 13.33 -3.24
N TRP A 173 5.51 12.35 -4.10
CA TRP A 173 5.17 10.95 -3.86
C TRP A 173 6.29 10.24 -3.11
N TYR A 174 5.88 9.43 -2.14
CA TYR A 174 6.70 8.54 -1.34
C TYR A 174 6.20 7.11 -1.52
N LEU A 175 7.13 6.17 -1.54
CA LEU A 175 6.87 4.74 -1.59
C LEU A 175 7.60 4.10 -0.43
N LEU A 176 6.85 3.50 0.49
CA LEU A 176 7.38 2.48 1.38
C LEU A 176 7.23 1.14 0.65
N TYR A 177 8.31 0.38 0.56
CA TYR A 177 8.27 -0.93 -0.09
C TYR A 177 9.15 -1.90 0.68
N GLU A 178 8.70 -3.15 0.78
CA GLU A 178 9.48 -4.19 1.42
C GLU A 178 10.52 -4.76 0.43
N ARG A 179 11.56 -5.43 0.93
CA ARG A 179 12.39 -6.29 0.07
C ARG A 179 12.73 -7.59 0.77
N ARG A 180 12.28 -8.71 0.18
CA ARG A 180 12.63 -10.08 0.60
C ARG A 180 12.25 -10.38 2.06
N ASP A 181 11.26 -9.68 2.59
CA ASP A 181 10.84 -9.68 3.98
C ASP A 181 11.93 -9.20 4.97
N LEU A 182 13.02 -8.56 4.49
CA LEU A 182 14.18 -8.21 5.31
C LEU A 182 14.17 -6.76 5.82
N GLY A 183 13.30 -5.93 5.28
CA GLY A 183 13.29 -4.51 5.56
C GLY A 183 12.18 -3.78 4.83
N VAL A 184 11.92 -2.56 5.27
CA VAL A 184 11.15 -1.57 4.50
C VAL A 184 12.09 -0.45 4.10
N TRP A 185 12.07 -0.07 2.83
CA TRP A 185 12.80 1.07 2.29
C TRP A 185 11.86 2.21 1.96
N LEU A 186 12.39 3.42 1.93
CA LEU A 186 11.67 4.63 1.54
C LEU A 186 12.25 5.17 0.23
N ALA A 187 11.43 5.25 -0.80
CA ALA A 187 11.74 5.88 -2.07
C ALA A 187 10.81 7.06 -2.35
N VAL A 188 11.23 7.91 -3.28
CA VAL A 188 10.51 9.12 -3.69
C VAL A 188 10.41 9.21 -5.20
N SER A 189 9.31 9.77 -5.69
CA SER A 189 9.06 9.96 -7.12
C SER A 189 8.40 11.31 -7.41
N GLU A 190 8.68 11.83 -8.60
CA GLU A 190 8.02 13.00 -9.19
C GLU A 190 7.06 12.61 -10.33
N ASP A 191 7.22 11.41 -10.91
CA ASP A 191 6.52 10.96 -12.11
C ASP A 191 5.69 9.68 -11.90
N LEU A 192 5.68 9.13 -10.67
CA LEU A 192 5.06 7.87 -10.26
C LEU A 192 5.60 6.61 -10.96
N LYS A 193 6.64 6.74 -11.80
CA LYS A 193 7.23 5.64 -12.57
C LYS A 193 8.60 5.27 -12.03
N THR A 194 9.47 6.26 -11.88
CA THR A 194 10.81 6.09 -11.32
C THR A 194 10.82 6.54 -9.86
N TRP A 195 11.25 5.65 -8.99
CA TRP A 195 11.30 5.81 -7.54
C TRP A 195 12.74 5.72 -7.09
N THR A 196 13.27 6.77 -6.48
CA THR A 196 14.67 6.79 -6.00
C THR A 196 14.71 6.71 -4.49
N ASN A 197 15.53 5.83 -3.95
CA ASN A 197 15.73 5.68 -2.52
C ASN A 197 16.13 7.00 -1.86
N VAL A 198 15.45 7.33 -0.76
CA VAL A 198 15.88 8.40 0.16
C VAL A 198 17.15 7.96 0.89
N SER A 199 17.20 6.68 1.28
CA SER A 199 18.32 5.97 1.89
C SER A 199 18.38 4.55 1.30
N ASP A 200 19.59 4.05 1.05
CA ASP A 200 19.80 2.65 0.63
C ASP A 200 19.79 1.67 1.82
N GLU A 201 19.85 2.19 3.05
CA GLU A 201 19.55 1.45 4.26
C GLU A 201 18.04 1.45 4.55
N PRO A 202 17.48 0.32 5.03
CA PRO A 202 16.05 0.22 5.35
C PRO A 202 15.65 1.16 6.51
N VAL A 203 14.44 1.69 6.43
CA VAL A 203 13.80 2.50 7.49
C VAL A 203 13.16 1.65 8.58
N ILE A 204 12.86 0.39 8.29
CA ILE A 204 12.38 -0.60 9.26
C ILE A 204 13.13 -1.91 8.99
N VAL A 205 13.63 -2.54 10.05
CA VAL A 205 14.26 -3.88 10.04
C VAL A 205 13.53 -4.79 11.04
N PRO A 206 13.66 -6.13 10.91
CA PRO A 206 13.15 -7.04 11.91
C PRO A 206 13.59 -6.62 13.32
N GLY A 207 12.64 -6.64 14.25
CA GLY A 207 12.87 -6.23 15.64
C GLY A 207 13.65 -7.27 16.43
N PRO A 208 14.07 -6.96 17.67
CA PRO A 208 14.81 -7.91 18.49
C PRO A 208 13.94 -9.04 19.06
N GLU A 209 12.62 -8.86 19.09
CA GLU A 209 11.72 -9.78 19.77
C GLU A 209 11.35 -11.01 18.92
N PRO A 210 11.06 -12.18 19.53
CA PRO A 210 10.81 -13.42 18.79
C PRO A 210 9.71 -13.33 17.73
N TRP A 211 8.67 -12.51 17.95
CA TRP A 211 7.55 -12.35 17.03
C TRP A 211 7.79 -11.38 15.87
N CYS A 212 8.91 -10.64 15.88
CA CYS A 212 9.25 -9.69 14.80
C CYS A 212 10.71 -9.78 14.35
N SER A 213 11.46 -10.80 14.77
CA SER A 213 12.91 -10.89 14.52
C SER A 213 13.32 -11.60 13.24
N ARG A 214 12.41 -12.33 12.61
CA ARG A 214 12.74 -13.13 11.42
C ARG A 214 12.50 -12.37 10.11
N MET A 215 11.32 -11.79 9.98
CA MET A 215 10.78 -11.25 8.72
C MET A 215 9.87 -10.05 9.02
N ILE A 216 9.87 -9.07 8.13
CA ILE A 216 8.85 -8.02 8.04
C ILE A 216 7.83 -8.46 7.00
N ALA A 217 6.54 -8.21 7.27
CA ALA A 217 5.45 -8.52 6.34
C ALA A 217 5.35 -10.01 5.95
N MET A 218 5.72 -10.92 6.85
CA MET A 218 5.62 -12.37 6.63
C MET A 218 4.20 -12.78 6.18
N ASN A 219 4.08 -13.22 4.94
CA ASN A 219 2.86 -13.81 4.40
C ASN A 219 2.71 -15.25 4.91
N GLN A 220 2.40 -15.44 6.20
CA GLN A 220 1.76 -16.66 6.77
C GLN A 220 1.09 -16.38 8.13
N VAL A 221 -0.20 -16.71 8.22
CA VAL A 221 -0.80 -17.36 9.40
C VAL A 221 -1.14 -18.78 9.00
#